data_AF-A0A9W7F1M9-F1
#
_entry.id   AF-A0A9W7F1M9-F1
#
_cell.length_a   1.000
_cell.length_b   1.000
_cell.length_c   1.000
_cell.angle_alpha   90.00
_cell.angle_beta   90.00
_cell.angle_gamma   90.00
#
_symmetry.space_group_name_H-M   'P 1'
#
loop_
_entity.id
_entity.type
_entity.pdbx_description
1 polymer ?
#
loop_
_entity_poly.entity_id
_entity_poly.type
_entity_poly.pdbx_seq_one_letter_code
_entity_poly.pdbx_strand_id
1 'polypeptide(L)'
;MPKPAPRVLSLLSASTEIVSRLGCSHLLVGRSHGCDDPPLVTSLPITTAPKMDPNASSADIDDAVRAQSTTGGPIYKINSPLVRSLSPTVIITQRQCRVCAVTPEDVDSSLSSNPTVKMVTIMPVTLSDVLSDIETIASALGVPERGQRLVSSLRHRLAYVSSVVLSLPSPPRPKVMHVEWLSPLMGSGYWIAELVETAGCDMINGQVGGHSPVLKGANEMSDADIIILAPCGFGVERTRREMAELKLAEDEGWKQLKAVKNGMVFVADGNLFFNRSSCTVVETAEMVAEMTHPELAALWGHHGRHWVRMGELDSFCLREGASPVHKEIQLADKNEKDEGKDNNSNEAALTPTPPLPPSSFKTAIEFVQHQVELLRARKFVEAFEMNSDKNKARLGSAQKFEAIVNSNPSFAALADPSNPPCQYQSSCGEGETRTVQRADNSTENRQNPIASLPLLSEIRV
;
A
#
# COMPACT_ATOMS: atom_id res chain seq x y z
N MET A 1 -37.29 0.25 3.35
CA MET A 1 -36.26 0.93 4.18
C MET A 1 -34.93 0.86 3.44
N PRO A 2 -34.08 1.91 3.46
CA PRO A 2 -32.73 1.81 2.90
C PRO A 2 -31.94 0.73 3.65
N LYS A 3 -31.15 -0.06 2.92
CA LYS A 3 -30.30 -1.11 3.51
C LYS A 3 -29.27 -0.42 4.44
N PRO A 4 -29.08 -0.91 5.68
CA PRO A 4 -28.08 -0.32 6.57
C PRO A 4 -26.68 -0.42 5.96
N ALA A 5 -25.85 0.60 6.20
CA ALA A 5 -24.49 0.67 5.69
C ALA A 5 -23.66 -0.52 6.21
N PRO A 6 -22.77 -1.11 5.38
CA PRO A 6 -21.92 -2.21 5.81
C PRO A 6 -21.04 -1.83 7.02
N ARG A 7 -20.87 -2.77 7.95
CA ARG A 7 -19.87 -2.72 9.03
C ARG A 7 -18.78 -3.73 8.70
N VAL A 8 -17.61 -3.24 8.33
CA VAL A 8 -16.54 -4.04 7.71
C VAL A 8 -15.47 -4.37 8.74
N LEU A 9 -15.23 -5.66 8.94
CA LEU A 9 -14.04 -6.15 9.62
C LEU A 9 -13.05 -6.65 8.56
N SER A 10 -11.88 -6.02 8.48
CA SER A 10 -10.84 -6.40 7.52
C SER A 10 -9.76 -7.23 8.22
N LEU A 11 -9.56 -8.48 7.80
CA LEU A 11 -8.62 -9.41 8.46
C LEU A 11 -7.27 -9.55 7.74
N LEU A 12 -7.01 -8.69 6.74
CA LEU A 12 -5.77 -8.65 5.96
C LEU A 12 -5.42 -7.19 5.60
N SER A 13 -4.13 -6.86 5.55
CA SER A 13 -3.64 -5.52 5.20
C SER A 13 -4.11 -5.07 3.82
N ALA A 14 -4.00 -5.94 2.81
CA ALA A 14 -4.44 -5.63 1.46
C ALA A 14 -5.92 -5.23 1.37
N SER A 15 -6.83 -5.94 2.06
CA SER A 15 -8.24 -5.55 2.07
C SER A 15 -8.49 -4.22 2.80
N THR A 16 -7.71 -3.91 3.84
CA THR A 16 -7.81 -2.62 4.56
C THR A 16 -7.40 -1.45 3.67
N GLU A 17 -6.32 -1.63 2.90
CA GLU A 17 -5.85 -0.65 1.93
C GLU A 17 -6.86 -0.45 0.81
N ILE A 18 -7.40 -1.54 0.24
CA ILE A 18 -8.43 -1.47 -0.81
C ILE A 18 -9.67 -0.75 -0.29
N VAL A 19 -10.20 -1.11 0.88
CA VAL A 19 -11.34 -0.42 1.50
C VAL A 19 -11.06 1.08 1.66
N SER A 20 -9.83 1.43 2.03
CA SER A 20 -9.44 2.83 2.19
C SER A 20 -9.34 3.58 0.87
N ARG A 21 -8.72 2.98 -0.15
CA ARG A 21 -8.58 3.55 -1.51
C ARG A 21 -9.93 3.69 -2.23
N LEU A 22 -10.94 2.89 -1.87
CA LEU A 22 -12.32 3.05 -2.32
C LEU A 22 -13.08 4.22 -1.64
N GLY A 23 -12.44 4.91 -0.69
CA GLY A 23 -13.07 5.96 0.11
C GLY A 23 -14.05 5.41 1.14
N CYS A 24 -13.85 4.16 1.58
CA CYS A 24 -14.75 3.41 2.45
C CYS A 24 -14.17 3.13 3.85
N SER A 25 -13.09 3.80 4.26
CA SER A 25 -12.48 3.61 5.60
C SER A 25 -13.47 3.82 6.75
N HIS A 26 -14.48 4.67 6.57
CA HIS A 26 -15.54 4.92 7.55
C HIS A 26 -16.45 3.69 7.82
N LEU A 27 -16.42 2.68 6.95
CA LEU A 27 -17.13 1.42 7.14
C LEU A 27 -16.35 0.44 8.02
N LEU A 28 -15.04 0.66 8.21
CA LEU A 28 -14.19 -0.22 9.00
C LEU A 28 -14.54 -0.11 10.48
N VAL A 29 -14.81 -1.25 11.11
CA VAL A 29 -15.09 -1.35 12.57
C VAL A 29 -13.96 -2.02 13.33
N GLY A 30 -13.05 -2.70 12.63
CA GLY A 30 -11.89 -3.37 13.20
C GLY A 30 -10.95 -3.86 12.10
N ARG A 31 -9.75 -4.28 12.50
CA ARG A 31 -8.67 -4.70 11.60
C ARG A 31 -7.87 -5.88 12.16
N SER A 32 -7.11 -6.57 11.32
CA SER A 32 -6.06 -7.49 11.79
C SER A 32 -4.85 -6.74 12.33
N HIS A 33 -4.00 -7.44 13.09
CA HIS A 33 -2.73 -6.90 13.61
C HIS A 33 -1.77 -6.40 12.52
N GLY A 34 -1.83 -6.95 11.31
CA GLY A 34 -0.94 -6.56 10.20
C GLY A 34 -1.38 -5.30 9.44
N CYS A 35 -2.61 -4.82 9.65
CA CYS A 35 -3.19 -3.73 8.86
C CYS A 35 -2.67 -2.37 9.35
N ASP A 36 -1.55 -1.89 8.86
CA ASP A 36 -0.90 -0.64 9.31
C ASP A 36 -1.00 0.53 8.32
N ASP A 37 -1.56 0.31 7.12
CA ASP A 37 -1.71 1.32 6.06
C ASP A 37 -3.18 1.46 5.58
N PRO A 38 -3.68 2.69 5.34
CA PRO A 38 -3.05 3.97 5.66
C PRO A 38 -2.98 4.22 7.18
N PRO A 39 -2.09 5.10 7.69
CA PRO A 39 -1.89 5.31 9.13
C PRO A 39 -3.17 5.58 9.94
N LEU A 40 -4.20 6.16 9.32
CA LEU A 40 -5.51 6.39 9.96
C LEU A 40 -6.17 5.09 10.46
N VAL A 41 -5.94 3.96 9.82
CA VAL A 41 -6.54 2.68 10.25
C VAL A 41 -5.94 2.18 11.55
N THR A 42 -4.81 2.76 11.99
CA THR A 42 -4.15 2.36 13.23
C THR A 42 -4.97 2.65 14.49
N SER A 43 -5.93 3.58 14.41
CA SER A 43 -6.88 3.85 15.51
C SER A 43 -8.01 2.82 15.63
N LEU A 44 -8.15 1.90 14.67
CA LEU A 44 -9.18 0.87 14.71
C LEU A 44 -8.78 -0.28 15.63
N PRO A 45 -9.75 -0.91 16.33
CA PRO A 45 -9.51 -2.07 17.17
C PRO A 45 -8.83 -3.21 16.40
N ILE A 46 -7.76 -3.77 16.98
CA ILE A 46 -7.08 -4.95 16.47
C ILE A 46 -7.81 -6.20 16.97
N THR A 47 -8.28 -7.05 16.05
CA THR A 47 -9.08 -8.24 16.39
C THR A 47 -8.32 -9.55 16.26
N THR A 48 -7.06 -9.52 15.85
CA THR A 48 -6.25 -10.73 15.66
C THR A 48 -4.85 -10.53 16.23
N ALA A 49 -4.18 -11.62 16.59
CA ALA A 49 -2.78 -11.62 16.99
C ALA A 49 -2.07 -12.88 16.44
N PRO A 50 -0.78 -12.79 16.08
CA PRO A 50 0.00 -13.97 15.74
C PRO A 50 0.17 -14.86 16.98
N LYS A 51 0.26 -16.17 16.76
CA LYS A 51 0.59 -17.14 17.83
C LYS A 51 2.09 -17.32 18.04
N MET A 52 2.88 -16.79 17.13
CA MET A 52 4.34 -16.69 17.20
C MET A 52 4.77 -15.27 17.53
N ASP A 53 6.00 -15.10 17.99
CA ASP A 53 6.60 -13.78 18.10
C ASP A 53 6.91 -13.23 16.71
N PRO A 54 6.25 -12.14 16.27
CA PRO A 54 6.53 -11.53 14.96
C PRO A 54 7.89 -10.82 14.91
N ASN A 55 8.60 -10.72 16.04
CA ASN A 55 9.94 -10.15 16.14
C ASN A 55 11.05 -11.20 16.24
N ALA A 56 10.73 -12.50 16.26
CA ALA A 56 11.72 -13.57 16.20
C ALA A 56 12.47 -13.57 14.86
N SER A 57 13.58 -14.32 14.75
CA SER A 57 14.33 -14.42 13.50
C SER A 57 13.46 -15.02 12.38
N SER A 58 13.82 -14.79 11.12
CA SER A 58 13.12 -15.38 9.97
C SER A 58 13.11 -16.91 10.04
N ALA A 59 14.19 -17.53 10.55
CA ALA A 59 14.27 -18.97 10.77
C ALA A 59 13.25 -19.44 11.82
N ASP A 60 13.20 -18.78 12.98
CA ASP A 60 12.29 -19.14 14.07
C ASP A 60 10.82 -18.92 13.68
N ILE A 61 10.52 -17.86 12.92
CA ILE A 61 9.18 -17.60 12.39
C ILE A 61 8.79 -18.72 11.42
N ASP A 62 9.66 -19.12 10.49
CA ASP A 62 9.39 -20.20 9.54
C ASP A 62 9.16 -21.54 10.26
N ASP A 63 10.00 -21.88 11.24
CA ASP A 63 9.85 -23.07 12.07
C ASP A 63 8.50 -23.08 12.81
N ALA A 64 8.12 -21.94 13.40
CA ALA A 64 6.83 -21.80 14.08
C ALA A 64 5.64 -21.93 13.10
N VAL A 65 5.74 -21.34 11.90
CA VAL A 65 4.73 -21.44 10.85
C VAL A 65 4.58 -22.89 10.37
N ARG A 66 5.69 -23.60 10.14
CA ARG A 66 5.69 -25.02 9.74
C ARG A 66 5.08 -25.89 10.82
N ALA A 67 5.51 -25.74 12.07
CA ALA A 67 4.98 -26.49 13.21
C ALA A 67 3.46 -26.31 13.36
N GLN A 68 2.98 -25.07 13.21
CA GLN A 68 1.55 -24.75 13.27
C GLN A 68 0.77 -25.32 12.07
N SER A 69 1.39 -25.36 10.89
CA SER A 69 0.80 -25.95 9.67
C SER A 69 0.71 -27.48 9.76
N THR A 70 1.74 -28.16 10.28
CA THR A 70 1.74 -29.62 10.49
C THR A 70 0.69 -30.07 11.49
N THR A 71 0.45 -29.27 12.53
CA THR A 71 -0.60 -29.55 13.54
C THR A 71 -2.01 -29.18 13.07
N GLY A 72 -2.15 -28.56 11.88
CA GLY A 72 -3.42 -28.20 11.27
C GLY A 72 -4.14 -27.02 11.93
N GLY A 73 -3.55 -26.40 12.96
CA GLY A 73 -4.18 -25.31 13.72
C GLY A 73 -3.99 -23.92 13.07
N PRO A 74 -4.81 -22.92 13.48
CA PRO A 74 -4.71 -21.57 12.95
C PRO A 74 -3.40 -20.90 13.37
N ILE A 75 -2.78 -20.14 12.46
CA ILE A 75 -1.57 -19.33 12.71
C ILE A 75 -1.87 -18.08 13.55
N TYR A 76 -3.12 -17.63 13.50
CA TYR A 76 -3.58 -16.42 14.17
C TYR A 76 -4.64 -16.75 15.21
N LYS A 77 -4.64 -15.97 16.30
CA LYS A 77 -5.74 -15.93 17.27
C LYS A 77 -6.72 -14.85 16.85
N ILE A 78 -8.02 -15.16 16.84
CA ILE A 78 -9.09 -14.19 16.67
C ILE A 78 -9.67 -13.84 18.05
N ASN A 79 -9.80 -12.55 18.36
CA ASN A 79 -10.50 -12.07 19.55
C ASN A 79 -12.01 -12.11 19.31
N SER A 80 -12.61 -13.29 19.37
CA SER A 80 -14.04 -13.49 19.10
C SER A 80 -14.98 -12.62 19.95
N PRO A 81 -14.73 -12.40 21.27
CA PRO A 81 -15.54 -11.47 22.06
C PRO A 81 -15.54 -10.04 21.49
N LEU A 82 -14.37 -9.52 21.11
CA LEU A 82 -14.26 -8.20 20.49
C LEU A 82 -14.97 -8.16 19.14
N VAL A 83 -14.75 -9.16 18.28
CA VAL A 83 -15.42 -9.24 16.97
C VAL A 83 -16.95 -9.23 17.12
N ARG A 84 -17.49 -10.00 18.07
CA ARG A 84 -18.93 -9.97 18.38
C ARG A 84 -19.40 -8.59 18.83
N SER A 85 -18.65 -7.91 19.71
CA SER A 85 -19.02 -6.55 20.14
C SER A 85 -18.95 -5.51 19.03
N LEU A 86 -18.09 -5.71 18.03
CA LEU A 86 -18.01 -4.85 16.85
C LEU A 86 -19.17 -5.09 15.88
N SER A 87 -19.88 -6.22 15.98
CA SER A 87 -21.05 -6.55 15.15
C SER A 87 -20.82 -6.28 13.65
N PRO A 88 -19.78 -6.87 13.02
CA PRO A 88 -19.54 -6.69 11.59
C PRO A 88 -20.66 -7.35 10.78
N THR A 89 -21.03 -6.74 9.66
CA THR A 89 -21.94 -7.31 8.67
C THR A 89 -21.18 -7.85 7.45
N VAL A 90 -19.92 -7.44 7.28
CA VAL A 90 -19.00 -7.92 6.25
C VAL A 90 -17.67 -8.25 6.91
N ILE A 91 -17.13 -9.43 6.65
CA ILE A 91 -15.76 -9.81 7.02
C ILE A 91 -14.98 -10.05 5.73
N ILE A 92 -13.84 -9.39 5.57
CA ILE A 92 -12.95 -9.58 4.43
C ILE A 92 -11.72 -10.37 4.89
N THR A 93 -11.41 -11.45 4.18
CA THR A 93 -10.36 -12.41 4.53
C THR A 93 -9.71 -12.98 3.25
N GLN A 94 -8.65 -13.78 3.38
CA GLN A 94 -7.92 -14.33 2.22
C GLN A 94 -7.70 -15.84 2.35
N ARG A 95 -7.62 -16.53 1.19
CA ARG A 95 -7.24 -17.96 1.10
C ARG A 95 -5.90 -18.23 0.39
N GLN A 96 -5.32 -17.26 -0.32
CA GLN A 96 -4.07 -17.44 -1.10
C GLN A 96 -2.90 -18.00 -0.27
N CYS A 97 -2.64 -17.40 0.90
CA CYS A 97 -1.52 -17.76 1.76
C CYS A 97 -2.01 -17.92 3.19
N ARG A 98 -1.99 -19.16 3.72
CA ARG A 98 -2.41 -19.46 5.10
C ARG A 98 -1.51 -18.81 6.15
N VAL A 99 -0.30 -18.40 5.76
CA VAL A 99 0.68 -17.76 6.63
C VAL A 99 0.41 -16.27 6.80
N CYS A 100 -0.10 -15.59 5.77
CA CYS A 100 -0.19 -14.13 5.73
C CYS A 100 -1.53 -13.56 6.22
N ALA A 101 -2.56 -14.39 6.34
CA ALA A 101 -3.90 -13.95 6.69
C ALA A 101 -4.65 -14.98 7.53
N VAL A 102 -5.65 -14.50 8.26
CA VAL A 102 -6.69 -15.36 8.82
C VAL A 102 -7.47 -15.99 7.66
N THR A 103 -7.70 -17.30 7.71
CA THR A 103 -8.45 -17.98 6.65
C THR A 103 -9.96 -17.97 6.92
N PRO A 104 -10.83 -18.19 5.91
CA PRO A 104 -12.27 -18.33 6.15
C PRO A 104 -12.60 -19.39 7.20
N GLU A 105 -11.88 -20.51 7.20
CA GLU A 105 -12.06 -21.63 8.13
C GLU A 105 -11.73 -21.21 9.57
N ASP A 106 -10.70 -20.38 9.77
CA ASP A 106 -10.36 -19.82 11.08
C ASP A 106 -11.47 -18.91 11.60
N VAL A 107 -12.08 -18.11 10.71
CA VAL A 107 -13.20 -17.22 11.05
C VAL A 107 -14.43 -18.03 11.44
N ASP A 108 -14.82 -19.00 10.61
CA ASP A 108 -15.97 -19.88 10.87
C ASP A 108 -15.81 -20.63 12.20
N SER A 109 -14.62 -21.18 12.45
CA SER A 109 -14.29 -21.88 13.69
C SER A 109 -14.34 -20.97 14.92
N SER A 110 -13.91 -19.71 14.78
CA SER A 110 -13.78 -18.78 15.92
C SER A 110 -15.04 -18.00 16.26
N LEU A 111 -15.88 -17.69 15.26
CA LEU A 111 -17.05 -16.83 15.42
C LEU A 111 -18.37 -17.60 15.48
N SER A 112 -18.36 -18.89 15.10
CA SER A 112 -19.55 -19.67 14.76
C SER A 112 -20.29 -19.06 13.58
N SER A 113 -20.51 -19.83 12.51
CA SER A 113 -21.08 -19.32 11.27
C SER A 113 -22.39 -18.56 11.54
N ASN A 114 -22.39 -17.26 11.23
CA ASN A 114 -23.56 -16.42 11.31
C ASN A 114 -24.01 -16.08 9.89
N PRO A 115 -25.17 -16.59 9.42
CA PRO A 115 -25.62 -16.40 8.05
C PRO A 115 -25.89 -14.93 7.69
N THR A 116 -25.98 -14.03 8.68
CA THR A 116 -26.18 -12.60 8.44
C THR A 116 -24.88 -11.85 8.13
N VAL A 117 -23.71 -12.46 8.40
CA VAL A 117 -22.41 -11.86 8.12
C VAL A 117 -21.95 -12.31 6.74
N LYS A 118 -21.74 -11.36 5.83
CA LYS A 118 -21.21 -11.66 4.50
C LYS A 118 -19.70 -11.87 4.58
N MET A 119 -19.24 -13.09 4.28
CA MET A 119 -17.82 -13.37 4.08
C MET A 119 -17.41 -12.93 2.67
N VAL A 120 -16.34 -12.14 2.57
CA VAL A 120 -15.69 -11.78 1.31
C VAL A 120 -14.29 -12.37 1.35
N THR A 121 -14.06 -13.40 0.54
CA THR A 121 -12.78 -14.09 0.48
C THR A 121 -12.08 -13.75 -0.81
N ILE A 122 -10.87 -13.19 -0.72
CA ILE A 122 -10.00 -12.93 -1.87
C ILE A 122 -8.93 -14.02 -2.00
N MET A 123 -8.46 -14.28 -3.22
CA MET A 123 -7.46 -15.30 -3.49
C MET A 123 -6.62 -14.93 -4.72
N PRO A 124 -5.81 -13.86 -4.62
CA PRO A 124 -5.03 -13.40 -5.75
C PRO A 124 -3.85 -14.32 -6.00
N VAL A 125 -3.66 -14.73 -7.25
CA VAL A 125 -2.50 -15.53 -7.67
C VAL A 125 -1.72 -14.79 -8.76
N THR A 126 -2.42 -14.06 -9.62
CA THR A 126 -1.88 -13.20 -10.66
C THR A 126 -2.17 -11.72 -10.37
N LEU A 127 -1.51 -10.81 -11.08
CA LEU A 127 -1.78 -9.37 -11.03
C LEU A 127 -3.22 -9.08 -11.48
N SER A 128 -3.73 -9.83 -12.44
CA SER A 128 -5.14 -9.72 -12.84
C SER A 128 -6.09 -10.09 -11.71
N ASP A 129 -5.76 -11.09 -10.89
CA ASP A 129 -6.57 -11.45 -9.72
C ASP A 129 -6.52 -10.35 -8.66
N VAL A 130 -5.34 -9.78 -8.38
CA VAL A 130 -5.20 -8.63 -7.46
C VAL A 130 -6.14 -7.49 -7.86
N LEU A 131 -6.17 -7.14 -9.15
CA LEU A 131 -7.04 -6.09 -9.66
C LEU A 131 -8.53 -6.50 -9.60
N SER A 132 -8.85 -7.77 -9.84
CA SER A 132 -10.23 -8.28 -9.76
C SER A 132 -10.75 -8.34 -8.32
N ASP A 133 -9.86 -8.57 -7.35
CA ASP A 133 -10.20 -8.56 -5.92
C ASP A 133 -10.60 -7.16 -5.43
N ILE A 134 -10.08 -6.09 -6.05
CA ILE A 134 -10.54 -4.71 -5.79
C ILE A 134 -12.01 -4.55 -6.18
N GLU A 135 -12.41 -5.06 -7.34
CA GLU A 135 -13.81 -5.00 -7.82
C GLU A 135 -14.74 -5.88 -6.97
N THR A 136 -14.24 -7.04 -6.52
CA THR A 136 -14.94 -7.94 -5.61
C THR A 136 -15.25 -7.24 -4.28
N ILE A 137 -14.24 -6.59 -3.68
CA ILE A 137 -14.41 -5.82 -2.45
C ILE A 137 -15.34 -4.63 -2.70
N ALA A 138 -15.14 -3.84 -3.75
CA ALA A 138 -15.99 -2.70 -4.08
C ALA A 138 -17.47 -3.08 -4.23
N SER A 139 -17.74 -4.20 -4.90
CA SER A 139 -19.09 -4.75 -5.05
C SER A 139 -19.70 -5.17 -3.70
N ALA A 140 -18.89 -5.77 -2.83
CA ALA A 140 -19.35 -6.14 -1.49
C ALA A 140 -19.65 -4.92 -0.59
N LEU A 141 -18.96 -3.80 -0.82
CA LEU A 141 -19.19 -2.53 -0.14
C LEU A 141 -20.31 -1.69 -0.77
N GLY A 142 -20.85 -2.10 -1.92
CA GLY A 142 -21.90 -1.37 -2.64
C GLY A 142 -21.40 -0.14 -3.40
N VAL A 143 -20.14 -0.14 -3.83
CA VAL A 143 -19.51 0.94 -4.61
C VAL A 143 -18.80 0.41 -5.88
N PRO A 144 -19.45 -0.42 -6.71
CA PRO A 144 -18.80 -1.08 -7.85
C PRO A 144 -18.17 -0.08 -8.84
N GLU A 145 -18.78 1.08 -9.07
CA GLU A 145 -18.23 2.09 -9.98
C GLU A 145 -16.93 2.71 -9.46
N ARG A 146 -16.76 2.80 -8.12
CA ARG A 146 -15.48 3.23 -7.53
C ARG A 146 -14.39 2.17 -7.74
N GLY A 147 -14.75 0.89 -7.64
CA GLY A 147 -13.84 -0.22 -7.93
C GLY A 147 -13.32 -0.17 -9.36
N GLN A 148 -14.22 -0.06 -10.33
CA GLN A 148 -13.86 0.03 -11.75
C GLN A 148 -12.94 1.22 -12.06
N ARG A 149 -13.23 2.40 -11.48
CA ARG A 149 -12.37 3.58 -11.63
C ARG A 149 -10.98 3.36 -11.02
N LEU A 150 -10.93 2.78 -9.82
CA LEU A 150 -9.67 2.49 -9.14
C LEU A 150 -8.83 1.50 -9.96
N VAL A 151 -9.39 0.38 -10.39
CA VAL A 151 -8.71 -0.59 -11.25
C VAL A 151 -8.24 0.04 -12.56
N SER A 152 -9.08 0.86 -13.18
CA SER A 152 -8.70 1.57 -14.41
C SER A 152 -7.48 2.46 -14.18
N SER A 153 -7.44 3.22 -13.08
CA SER A 153 -6.30 4.06 -12.71
C SER A 153 -5.03 3.23 -12.46
N LEU A 154 -5.13 2.11 -11.73
CA LEU A 154 -3.98 1.23 -11.48
C LEU A 154 -3.43 0.62 -12.78
N ARG A 155 -4.31 0.17 -13.68
CA ARG A 155 -3.91 -0.34 -15.01
C ARG A 155 -3.20 0.72 -15.84
N HIS A 156 -3.68 1.96 -15.83
CA HIS A 156 -3.02 3.07 -16.52
C HIS A 156 -1.62 3.34 -15.95
N ARG A 157 -1.46 3.33 -14.62
CA ARG A 157 -0.14 3.50 -14.00
C ARG A 157 0.83 2.35 -14.33
N LEU A 158 0.38 1.10 -14.30
CA LEU A 158 1.20 -0.05 -14.71
C LEU A 158 1.64 0.07 -16.18
N ALA A 159 0.71 0.43 -17.07
CA ALA A 159 1.02 0.67 -18.47
C ALA A 159 2.01 1.82 -18.65
N TYR A 160 1.89 2.88 -17.83
CA TYR A 160 2.83 3.99 -17.82
C TYR A 160 4.26 3.53 -17.46
N VAL A 161 4.43 2.72 -16.40
CA VAL A 161 5.73 2.15 -16.03
C VAL A 161 6.34 1.39 -17.21
N SER A 162 5.58 0.48 -17.83
CA SER A 162 6.07 -0.26 -19.00
C SER A 162 6.43 0.65 -20.17
N SER A 163 5.63 1.69 -20.44
CA SER A 163 5.91 2.64 -21.53
C SER A 163 7.20 3.44 -21.30
N VAL A 164 7.46 3.85 -20.06
CA VAL A 164 8.68 4.57 -19.68
C VAL A 164 9.89 3.66 -19.88
N VAL A 165 9.84 2.41 -19.40
CA VAL A 165 10.94 1.47 -19.57
C VAL A 165 11.21 1.16 -21.04
N LEU A 166 10.17 0.97 -21.86
CA LEU A 166 10.31 0.73 -23.30
C LEU A 166 10.87 1.93 -24.07
N SER A 167 10.78 3.15 -23.52
CA SER A 167 11.31 4.36 -24.14
C SER A 167 12.83 4.54 -23.91
N LEU A 168 13.43 3.75 -23.02
CA LEU A 168 14.87 3.81 -22.77
C LEU A 168 15.67 3.34 -24.00
N PRO A 169 16.88 3.86 -24.25
CA PRO A 169 17.70 3.43 -25.37
C PRO A 169 18.25 2.01 -25.13
N SER A 170 17.88 1.04 -25.98
CA SER A 170 18.32 -0.36 -25.88
C SER A 170 18.21 -0.93 -24.45
N PRO A 171 17.00 -1.01 -23.86
CA PRO A 171 16.86 -1.42 -22.48
C PRO A 171 17.35 -2.86 -22.36
N PRO A 172 18.41 -3.14 -21.58
CA PRO A 172 18.70 -4.51 -21.22
C PRO A 172 17.45 -5.07 -20.51
N ARG A 173 17.30 -6.39 -20.50
CA ARG A 173 16.33 -7.07 -19.62
C ARG A 173 17.11 -7.72 -18.48
N PRO A 174 17.41 -6.99 -17.38
CA PRO A 174 18.18 -7.55 -16.27
C PRO A 174 17.50 -8.79 -15.72
N LYS A 175 18.31 -9.80 -15.42
CA LYS A 175 17.88 -10.96 -14.66
C LYS A 175 17.76 -10.59 -13.19
N VAL A 176 16.53 -10.59 -12.68
CA VAL A 176 16.19 -10.19 -11.31
C VAL A 176 15.91 -11.42 -10.46
N MET A 177 16.61 -11.50 -9.33
CA MET A 177 16.34 -12.40 -8.23
C MET A 177 15.60 -11.64 -7.13
N HIS A 178 14.33 -11.95 -6.90
CA HIS A 178 13.58 -11.39 -5.78
C HIS A 178 13.53 -12.39 -4.62
N VAL A 179 13.91 -11.95 -3.42
CA VAL A 179 13.98 -12.77 -2.21
C VAL A 179 12.93 -12.28 -1.21
N GLU A 180 11.89 -13.08 -0.96
CA GLU A 180 10.81 -12.75 -0.02
C GLU A 180 10.97 -13.36 1.36
N TRP A 181 11.98 -14.22 1.57
CA TRP A 181 12.31 -14.75 2.88
C TRP A 181 13.80 -15.11 2.97
N LEU A 182 14.43 -14.83 4.11
CA LEU A 182 15.88 -14.96 4.26
C LEU A 182 16.33 -16.30 4.86
N SER A 183 15.54 -16.90 5.76
CA SER A 183 15.86 -18.21 6.35
C SER A 183 14.60 -19.04 6.63
N PRO A 184 14.40 -20.17 5.92
CA PRO A 184 15.20 -20.63 4.79
C PRO A 184 15.09 -19.63 3.63
N LEU A 185 16.08 -19.63 2.74
CA LEU A 185 16.08 -18.71 1.62
C LEU A 185 14.92 -19.04 0.66
N MET A 186 14.03 -18.07 0.41
CA MET A 186 12.89 -18.27 -0.50
C MET A 186 12.89 -17.22 -1.61
N GLY A 187 12.62 -17.70 -2.82
CA GLY A 187 12.27 -16.87 -3.96
C GLY A 187 10.80 -16.47 -3.95
N SER A 188 10.35 -15.84 -5.03
CA SER A 188 8.97 -15.34 -5.11
C SER A 188 8.19 -15.90 -6.27
N GLY A 189 6.87 -15.96 -6.08
CA GLY A 189 5.91 -16.34 -7.12
C GLY A 189 4.78 -15.33 -7.25
N TYR A 190 3.59 -15.85 -7.56
CA TYR A 190 2.34 -15.11 -7.68
C TYR A 190 2.42 -13.99 -8.73
N TRP A 191 1.98 -12.77 -8.38
CA TRP A 191 1.98 -11.61 -9.26
C TRP A 191 3.34 -10.91 -9.35
N ILE A 192 4.33 -11.27 -8.54
CA ILE A 192 5.63 -10.57 -8.49
C ILE A 192 6.36 -10.69 -9.82
N ALA A 193 6.27 -11.84 -10.49
CA ALA A 193 6.85 -12.02 -11.82
C ALA A 193 6.27 -11.04 -12.85
N GLU A 194 4.97 -10.78 -12.81
CA GLU A 194 4.31 -9.81 -13.70
C GLU A 194 4.74 -8.37 -13.39
N LEU A 195 5.00 -8.04 -12.12
CA LEU A 195 5.51 -6.71 -11.74
C LEU A 195 6.97 -6.49 -12.17
N VAL A 196 7.81 -7.53 -12.06
CA VAL A 196 9.19 -7.51 -12.57
C VAL A 196 9.19 -7.38 -14.10
N GLU A 197 8.31 -8.10 -14.78
CA GLU A 197 8.14 -7.98 -16.24
C GLU A 197 7.61 -6.60 -16.66
N THR A 198 6.69 -6.01 -15.89
CA THR A 198 6.18 -4.64 -16.10
C THR A 198 7.32 -3.62 -16.06
N ALA A 199 8.33 -3.85 -15.22
CA ALA A 199 9.57 -3.07 -15.13
C ALA A 199 10.64 -3.48 -16.18
N GLY A 200 10.28 -4.25 -17.22
CA GLY A 200 11.15 -4.65 -18.32
C GLY A 200 12.28 -5.61 -17.95
N CYS A 201 12.11 -6.39 -16.89
CA CYS A 201 13.11 -7.32 -16.37
C CYS A 201 12.67 -8.79 -16.52
N ASP A 202 13.62 -9.72 -16.39
CA ASP A 202 13.33 -11.16 -16.41
C ASP A 202 13.55 -11.74 -15.01
N MET A 203 12.49 -12.28 -14.39
CA MET A 203 12.59 -12.91 -13.07
C MET A 203 13.13 -14.34 -13.19
N ILE A 204 14.15 -14.69 -12.40
CA ILE A 204 14.83 -16.00 -12.56
C ILE A 204 14.39 -17.09 -11.58
N ASN A 205 13.64 -16.75 -10.54
CA ASN A 205 13.25 -17.66 -9.45
C ASN A 205 11.73 -17.74 -9.21
N GLY A 206 10.93 -17.31 -10.19
CA GLY A 206 9.48 -17.24 -10.06
C GLY A 206 8.78 -17.40 -11.39
N GLN A 207 7.54 -17.86 -11.35
CA GLN A 207 6.66 -17.90 -12.51
C GLN A 207 5.36 -17.19 -12.17
N VAL A 208 4.73 -16.60 -13.19
CA VAL A 208 3.41 -15.97 -13.06
C VAL A 208 2.42 -16.95 -12.46
N GLY A 209 1.84 -16.58 -11.31
CA GLY A 209 0.90 -17.42 -10.57
C GLY A 209 1.50 -18.66 -9.89
N GLY A 210 2.82 -18.86 -9.96
CA GLY A 210 3.51 -19.94 -9.25
C GLY A 210 3.59 -19.68 -7.75
N HIS A 211 3.84 -20.71 -6.95
CA HIS A 211 4.18 -20.53 -5.54
C HIS A 211 5.63 -20.11 -5.36
N SER A 212 5.93 -19.46 -4.25
CA SER A 212 7.27 -19.09 -3.82
C SER A 212 8.15 -20.32 -3.57
N PRO A 213 9.27 -20.51 -4.29
CA PRO A 213 10.14 -21.67 -4.11
C PRO A 213 11.10 -21.47 -2.94
N VAL A 214 11.40 -22.55 -2.22
CA VAL A 214 12.54 -22.61 -1.30
C VAL A 214 13.82 -22.85 -2.12
N LEU A 215 14.79 -21.96 -1.99
CA LEU A 215 16.08 -22.05 -2.68
C LEU A 215 17.03 -22.93 -1.87
N LYS A 216 17.83 -23.76 -2.54
CA LYS A 216 18.80 -24.66 -1.87
C LYS A 216 20.03 -23.92 -1.34
N GLY A 217 20.27 -22.69 -1.80
CA GLY A 217 21.37 -21.84 -1.34
C GLY A 217 21.70 -20.73 -2.34
N ALA A 218 22.74 -19.96 -2.04
CA ALA A 218 23.14 -18.78 -2.81
C ALA A 218 23.41 -19.06 -4.29
N ASN A 219 23.87 -20.27 -4.64
CA ASN A 219 24.20 -20.67 -6.00
C ASN A 219 23.02 -20.53 -6.99
N GLU A 220 21.77 -20.64 -6.51
CA GLU A 220 20.58 -20.44 -7.35
C GLU A 220 20.39 -18.97 -7.77
N MET A 221 21.13 -18.04 -7.14
CA MET A 221 21.15 -16.61 -7.48
C MET A 221 22.36 -16.22 -8.35
N SER A 222 23.20 -17.17 -8.76
CA SER A 222 24.48 -16.89 -9.44
C SER A 222 24.33 -16.18 -10.80
N ASP A 223 23.23 -16.46 -11.51
CA ASP A 223 22.90 -15.85 -12.80
C ASP A 223 22.18 -14.49 -12.69
N ALA A 224 21.88 -14.03 -11.47
CA ALA A 224 21.20 -12.76 -11.26
C ALA A 224 22.11 -11.57 -11.60
N ASP A 225 21.60 -10.66 -12.43
CA ASP A 225 22.20 -9.33 -12.60
C ASP A 225 21.92 -8.46 -11.37
N ILE A 226 20.74 -8.65 -10.77
CA ILE A 226 20.20 -7.85 -9.68
C ILE A 226 19.56 -8.76 -8.63
N ILE A 227 19.78 -8.46 -7.35
CA ILE A 227 19.08 -9.09 -6.22
C ILE A 227 18.24 -8.04 -5.50
N ILE A 228 16.96 -8.32 -5.29
CA ILE A 228 16.04 -7.50 -4.49
C ILE A 228 15.67 -8.30 -3.24
N LEU A 229 16.07 -7.80 -2.07
CA LEU A 229 15.71 -8.34 -0.77
C LEU A 229 14.49 -7.58 -0.24
N ALA A 230 13.32 -8.21 -0.25
CA ALA A 230 12.09 -7.64 0.30
C ALA A 230 11.31 -8.69 1.09
N PRO A 231 11.80 -9.10 2.29
CA PRO A 231 11.19 -10.17 3.03
C PRO A 231 9.77 -9.84 3.48
N CYS A 232 8.87 -10.82 3.35
CA CYS A 232 7.46 -10.68 3.67
C CYS A 232 7.27 -10.19 5.12
N GLY A 233 6.54 -9.09 5.30
CA GLY A 233 6.28 -8.56 6.64
C GLY A 233 7.44 -7.79 7.28
N PHE A 234 8.58 -7.64 6.60
CA PHE A 234 9.74 -6.89 7.07
C PHE A 234 9.88 -5.56 6.33
N GLY A 235 10.05 -4.48 7.08
CA GLY A 235 10.54 -3.20 6.54
C GLY A 235 12.07 -3.20 6.39
N VAL A 236 12.61 -2.19 5.72
CA VAL A 236 14.06 -2.07 5.39
C VAL A 236 14.96 -2.26 6.61
N GLU A 237 14.68 -1.60 7.74
CA GLU A 237 15.50 -1.73 8.96
C GLU A 237 15.40 -3.11 9.60
N ARG A 238 14.24 -3.77 9.53
CA ARG A 238 14.10 -5.14 10.00
C ARG A 238 14.92 -6.09 9.14
N THR A 239 14.88 -5.93 7.82
CA THR A 239 15.70 -6.69 6.88
C THR A 239 17.19 -6.50 7.14
N ARG A 240 17.65 -5.28 7.43
CA ARG A 240 19.05 -5.01 7.80
C ARG A 240 19.49 -5.81 9.04
N ARG A 241 18.68 -5.81 10.10
CA ARG A 241 18.97 -6.60 11.32
C ARG A 241 19.04 -8.09 11.02
N GLU A 242 18.09 -8.60 10.25
CA GLU A 242 18.05 -10.02 9.87
C GLU A 242 19.30 -10.42 9.05
N MET A 243 19.71 -9.59 8.09
CA MET A 243 20.92 -9.83 7.30
C MET A 243 22.18 -9.87 8.18
N ALA A 244 22.25 -9.04 9.22
CA ALA A 244 23.35 -9.03 10.18
C ALA A 244 23.34 -10.29 11.06
N GLU A 245 22.18 -10.70 11.57
CA GLU A 245 22.02 -11.92 12.36
C GLU A 245 22.41 -13.18 11.56
N LEU A 246 22.02 -13.24 10.28
CA LEU A 246 22.38 -14.32 9.36
C LEU A 246 23.82 -14.22 8.83
N LYS A 247 24.55 -13.15 9.18
CA LYS A 247 25.92 -12.87 8.71
C LYS A 247 26.03 -12.95 7.18
N LEU A 248 25.02 -12.48 6.47
CA LEU A 248 24.91 -12.64 5.02
C LEU A 248 26.10 -12.00 4.28
N ALA A 249 26.59 -10.86 4.77
CA ALA A 249 27.76 -10.19 4.22
C ALA A 249 29.08 -10.96 4.45
N GLU A 250 29.14 -11.86 5.43
CA GLU A 250 30.30 -12.70 5.73
C GLU A 250 30.29 -14.01 4.93
N ASP A 251 29.12 -14.44 4.42
CA ASP A 251 28.95 -15.69 3.67
C ASP A 251 29.74 -15.67 2.35
N GLU A 252 30.58 -16.69 2.15
CA GLU A 252 31.43 -16.78 0.97
C GLU A 252 30.63 -17.02 -0.32
N GLY A 253 29.55 -17.80 -0.26
CA GLY A 253 28.66 -18.03 -1.41
C GLY A 253 28.02 -16.73 -1.88
N TRP A 254 27.52 -15.93 -0.94
CA TRP A 254 26.94 -14.62 -1.17
C TRP A 254 27.94 -13.65 -1.82
N LYS A 255 29.16 -13.54 -1.27
CA LYS A 255 30.21 -12.66 -1.84
C LYS A 255 30.58 -13.02 -3.28
N GLN A 256 30.41 -14.29 -3.69
CA GLN A 256 30.74 -14.71 -5.04
C GLN A 256 29.69 -14.33 -6.10
N LEU A 257 28.47 -13.96 -5.69
CA LEU A 257 27.37 -13.63 -6.60
C LEU A 257 27.71 -12.43 -7.48
N LYS A 258 27.30 -12.50 -8.75
CA LYS A 258 27.50 -11.43 -9.74
C LYS A 258 26.91 -10.11 -9.27
N ALA A 259 25.64 -10.13 -8.84
CA ALA A 259 24.95 -8.94 -8.34
C ALA A 259 25.65 -8.32 -7.13
N VAL A 260 26.17 -9.13 -6.20
CA VAL A 260 26.88 -8.66 -5.00
C VAL A 260 28.19 -7.97 -5.38
N LYS A 261 29.01 -8.60 -6.23
CA LYS A 261 30.28 -8.01 -6.72
C LYS A 261 30.08 -6.68 -7.46
N ASN A 262 28.95 -6.54 -8.15
CA ASN A 262 28.63 -5.35 -8.92
C ASN A 262 27.89 -4.28 -8.10
N GLY A 263 27.62 -4.52 -6.81
CA GLY A 263 26.84 -3.59 -5.97
C GLY A 263 25.36 -3.49 -6.37
N MET A 264 24.84 -4.47 -7.09
CA MET A 264 23.47 -4.54 -7.61
C MET A 264 22.55 -5.34 -6.68
N VAL A 265 22.62 -5.02 -5.39
CA VAL A 265 21.74 -5.60 -4.36
C VAL A 265 20.94 -4.47 -3.74
N PHE A 266 19.62 -4.65 -3.73
CA PHE A 266 18.66 -3.68 -3.20
C PHE A 266 17.91 -4.28 -2.01
N VAL A 267 17.57 -3.43 -1.05
CA VAL A 267 16.73 -3.77 0.10
C VAL A 267 15.49 -2.89 0.04
N ALA A 268 14.32 -3.51 0.07
CA ALA A 268 13.03 -2.83 -0.01
C ALA A 268 12.11 -3.22 1.15
N ASP A 269 11.07 -2.40 1.37
CA ASP A 269 10.01 -2.70 2.33
C ASP A 269 9.11 -3.81 1.78
N GLY A 270 9.39 -5.04 2.21
CA GLY A 270 8.62 -6.22 1.89
C GLY A 270 7.34 -6.38 2.70
N ASN A 271 7.11 -5.55 3.73
CA ASN A 271 5.87 -5.53 4.50
C ASN A 271 4.75 -4.79 3.78
N LEU A 272 5.06 -3.70 3.06
CA LEU A 272 4.05 -2.83 2.43
C LEU A 272 3.90 -3.07 0.92
N PHE A 273 5.00 -3.37 0.20
CA PHE A 273 4.99 -3.36 -1.26
C PHE A 273 5.10 -4.75 -1.90
N PHE A 274 5.87 -5.68 -1.34
CA PHE A 274 6.17 -6.94 -2.03
C PHE A 274 5.34 -8.16 -1.58
N ASN A 275 4.49 -8.03 -0.55
CA ASN A 275 3.65 -9.13 -0.06
C ASN A 275 2.15 -8.81 0.02
N ARG A 276 1.75 -7.56 -0.20
CA ARG A 276 0.33 -7.13 -0.15
C ARG A 276 -0.28 -7.17 -1.53
N SER A 277 -1.31 -7.98 -1.70
CA SER A 277 -2.17 -8.05 -2.88
C SER A 277 -3.15 -6.87 -2.96
N SER A 278 -2.64 -5.65 -2.88
CA SER A 278 -3.44 -4.42 -2.76
C SER A 278 -3.18 -3.46 -3.93
N CYS A 279 -3.61 -2.21 -3.77
CA CYS A 279 -3.27 -1.13 -4.70
C CYS A 279 -1.76 -0.83 -4.77
N THR A 280 -0.96 -1.24 -3.77
CA THR A 280 0.49 -0.94 -3.70
C THR A 280 1.33 -1.69 -4.74
N VAL A 281 0.75 -2.67 -5.45
CA VAL A 281 1.44 -3.41 -6.52
C VAL A 281 1.95 -2.50 -7.64
N VAL A 282 1.34 -1.33 -7.83
CA VAL A 282 1.82 -0.34 -8.79
C VAL A 282 3.12 0.31 -8.32
N GLU A 283 3.15 0.75 -7.07
CA GLU A 283 4.37 1.27 -6.44
C GLU A 283 5.49 0.21 -6.46
N THR A 284 5.15 -1.06 -6.32
CA THR A 284 6.13 -2.16 -6.46
C THR A 284 6.74 -2.22 -7.86
N ALA A 285 5.94 -2.12 -8.93
CA ALA A 285 6.46 -2.07 -10.30
C ALA A 285 7.33 -0.81 -10.55
N GLU A 286 6.90 0.35 -10.03
CA GLU A 286 7.67 1.59 -10.05
C GLU A 286 9.03 1.40 -9.35
N MET A 287 9.03 0.86 -8.13
CA MET A 287 10.25 0.57 -7.35
C MET A 287 11.20 -0.37 -8.08
N VAL A 288 10.70 -1.46 -8.67
CA VAL A 288 11.54 -2.37 -9.45
C VAL A 288 12.16 -1.63 -10.63
N ALA A 289 11.39 -0.81 -11.35
CA ALA A 289 11.93 -0.03 -12.47
C ALA A 289 13.01 0.98 -12.03
N GLU A 290 12.86 1.63 -10.87
CA GLU A 290 13.91 2.51 -10.32
C GLU A 290 15.19 1.74 -9.95
N MET A 291 15.05 0.55 -9.37
CA MET A 291 16.19 -0.29 -8.98
C MET A 291 16.96 -0.81 -10.21
N THR A 292 16.25 -1.19 -11.26
CA THR A 292 16.83 -1.97 -12.37
C THR A 292 17.31 -1.12 -13.54
N HIS A 293 16.82 0.11 -13.66
CA HIS A 293 17.22 1.05 -14.71
C HIS A 293 17.81 2.33 -14.08
N PRO A 294 19.13 2.54 -14.12
CA PRO A 294 19.79 3.69 -13.49
C PRO A 294 19.24 5.05 -13.94
N GLU A 295 18.76 5.16 -15.18
CA GLU A 295 18.14 6.35 -15.76
C GLU A 295 16.83 6.73 -15.06
N LEU A 296 16.19 5.77 -14.38
CA LEU A 296 14.90 5.90 -13.71
C LEU A 296 15.01 5.98 -12.18
N ALA A 297 16.21 5.91 -11.60
CA ALA A 297 16.43 5.63 -10.18
C ALA A 297 15.71 6.52 -9.15
N ALA A 298 15.16 7.67 -9.56
CA ALA A 298 14.38 8.56 -8.69
C ALA A 298 13.10 9.10 -9.35
N LEU A 299 12.65 8.49 -10.45
CA LEU A 299 11.55 9.02 -11.25
C LEU A 299 10.22 9.07 -10.47
N TRP A 300 9.93 8.04 -9.68
CA TRP A 300 8.75 7.96 -8.82
C TRP A 300 9.08 8.32 -7.36
N GLY A 301 10.37 8.42 -7.06
CA GLY A 301 10.95 8.90 -5.82
C GLY A 301 10.94 7.87 -4.71
N HIS A 302 10.82 6.58 -4.99
CA HIS A 302 10.76 5.56 -3.93
C HIS A 302 12.14 5.29 -3.30
N HIS A 303 13.22 5.56 -4.04
CA HIS A 303 14.59 5.48 -3.55
C HIS A 303 14.79 6.33 -2.29
N GLY A 304 15.41 5.74 -1.27
CA GLY A 304 15.65 6.41 0.01
C GLY A 304 14.40 6.63 0.85
N ARG A 305 13.23 6.10 0.44
CA ARG A 305 11.99 6.07 1.25
C ARG A 305 11.50 4.65 1.51
N HIS A 306 11.37 3.87 0.44
CA HIS A 306 10.79 2.52 0.48
C HIS A 306 11.79 1.44 0.04
N TRP A 307 12.91 1.85 -0.56
CA TRP A 307 14.03 0.98 -0.87
C TRP A 307 15.36 1.73 -0.91
N VAL A 308 16.46 0.98 -0.79
CA VAL A 308 17.85 1.47 -0.92
C VAL A 308 18.78 0.42 -1.51
N ARG A 309 19.95 0.85 -2.00
CA ARG A 309 21.05 -0.08 -2.28
C ARG A 309 21.60 -0.64 -0.99
N MET A 310 22.10 -1.88 -1.02
CA MET A 310 22.72 -2.51 0.15
C MET A 310 23.87 -1.67 0.73
N GLY A 311 24.65 -0.99 -0.12
CA GLY A 311 25.73 -0.10 0.32
C GLY A 311 25.26 1.20 1.00
N GLU A 312 23.98 1.55 0.86
CA GLU A 312 23.35 2.73 1.49
C GLU A 312 22.59 2.38 2.78
N LEU A 313 22.47 1.08 3.08
CA LEU A 313 21.53 0.55 4.06
C LEU A 313 21.77 1.09 5.48
N ASP A 314 23.02 1.14 5.95
CA ASP A 314 23.32 1.70 7.26
C ASP A 314 22.98 3.19 7.33
N SER A 315 23.30 3.95 6.28
CA SER A 315 22.99 5.38 6.22
C SER A 315 21.47 5.65 6.21
N PHE A 316 20.70 4.79 5.53
CA PHE A 316 19.24 4.86 5.51
C PHE A 316 18.68 4.70 6.91
N CYS A 317 19.15 3.68 7.63
CA CYS A 317 18.63 3.26 8.93
C CYS A 317 19.04 4.17 10.09
N LEU A 318 20.11 4.95 9.93
CA LEU A 318 20.54 5.96 10.89
C LEU A 318 19.73 7.27 10.84
N ARG A 319 18.85 7.46 9.84
CA ARG A 319 18.02 8.67 9.72
C ARG A 319 16.86 8.65 10.72
N GLU A 320 16.48 9.82 11.22
CA GLU A 320 15.26 9.97 12.03
C GLU A 320 14.04 9.48 11.23
N GLY A 321 13.21 8.63 11.86
CA GLY A 321 12.04 8.02 11.23
C GLY A 321 12.31 6.72 10.45
N ALA A 322 13.57 6.30 10.28
CA ALA A 322 13.92 4.99 9.72
C ALA A 322 13.87 3.85 10.75
N SER A 323 13.82 4.21 12.04
CA SER A 323 13.72 3.30 13.19
C SER A 323 12.32 2.70 13.37
N PRO A 324 12.23 1.51 13.98
CA PRO A 324 11.10 0.59 13.81
C PRO A 324 9.80 1.10 14.44
N VAL A 325 8.67 0.75 13.83
CA VAL A 325 7.47 0.47 14.61
C VAL A 325 7.70 -0.90 15.24
N HIS A 326 8.10 -0.96 16.52
CA HIS A 326 7.93 -2.20 17.29
C HIS A 326 6.45 -2.59 17.15
N LYS A 327 6.17 -3.78 16.60
CA LYS A 327 4.79 -4.29 16.54
C LYS A 327 4.40 -4.71 17.95
N GLU A 328 4.06 -3.75 18.80
CA GLU A 328 3.43 -4.02 20.09
C GLU A 328 1.98 -4.40 19.81
N ILE A 329 1.71 -5.70 19.71
CA ILE A 329 0.37 -6.21 19.45
C ILE A 329 -0.32 -6.38 20.80
N GLN A 330 -0.86 -5.28 21.33
CA GLN A 330 -1.77 -5.36 22.47
C GLN A 330 -3.16 -5.71 21.95
N LEU A 331 -3.65 -6.90 22.32
CA LEU A 331 -5.07 -7.22 22.19
C LEU A 331 -5.82 -6.28 23.12
N ALA A 332 -6.84 -5.58 22.62
CA ALA A 332 -7.66 -4.73 23.46
C ALA A 332 -8.34 -5.58 24.56
N ASP A 333 -7.90 -5.43 25.80
CA ASP A 333 -8.55 -6.01 26.97
C ASP A 333 -9.67 -5.05 27.44
N LYS A 334 -10.89 -5.58 27.52
CA LYS A 334 -11.94 -4.90 28.30
C LYS A 334 -11.58 -5.07 29.76
N ASN A 335 -10.94 -4.07 30.37
CA ASN A 335 -11.03 -3.76 31.81
C ASN A 335 -10.24 -2.48 32.15
N GLU A 336 -10.66 -1.34 31.60
CA GLU A 336 -10.52 -0.08 32.34
C GLU A 336 -11.93 0.48 32.55
N LYS A 337 -12.37 0.39 33.81
CA LYS A 337 -13.53 1.10 34.31
C LYS A 337 -13.18 2.59 34.29
N ASP A 338 -13.72 3.33 33.33
CA ASP A 338 -13.84 4.77 33.48
C ASP A 338 -15.15 5.05 34.21
N GLU A 339 -15.05 5.11 35.54
CA GLU A 339 -16.12 5.62 36.39
C GLU A 339 -16.22 7.14 36.20
N GLY A 340 -17.32 7.59 35.60
CA GLY A 340 -17.84 8.93 35.83
C GLY A 340 -17.52 9.98 34.78
N LYS A 341 -18.27 9.96 33.68
CA LYS A 341 -19.13 11.09 33.30
C LYS A 341 -20.12 10.65 32.23
N ASP A 342 -21.35 10.41 32.66
CA ASP A 342 -22.51 10.47 31.79
C ASP A 342 -22.48 11.79 31.01
N ASN A 343 -22.35 11.70 29.69
CA ASN A 343 -22.94 12.64 28.76
C ASN A 343 -23.45 11.85 27.55
N ASN A 344 -24.55 11.15 27.82
CA ASN A 344 -25.35 10.47 26.84
C ASN A 344 -26.10 11.54 26.02
N SER A 345 -25.66 11.81 24.79
CA SER A 345 -26.51 12.17 23.65
C SER A 345 -25.66 12.31 22.39
N ASN A 346 -25.58 11.23 21.61
CA ASN A 346 -25.18 11.32 20.21
C ASN A 346 -26.25 10.65 19.35
N GLU A 347 -27.48 11.15 19.46
CA GLU A 347 -28.40 11.14 18.33
C GLU A 347 -27.97 12.24 17.36
N ALA A 348 -27.08 11.90 16.45
CA ALA A 348 -26.88 12.66 15.23
C ALA A 348 -27.27 11.77 14.06
N ALA A 349 -28.55 11.80 13.70
CA ALA A 349 -28.99 11.39 12.38
C ALA A 349 -28.23 12.24 11.35
N LEU A 350 -27.26 11.66 10.65
CA LEU A 350 -26.61 12.30 9.52
C LEU A 350 -27.40 11.93 8.27
N THR A 351 -28.19 12.90 7.82
CA THR A 351 -28.81 12.92 6.51
C THR A 351 -27.75 12.79 5.41
N PRO A 352 -28.08 12.13 4.27
CA PRO A 352 -27.14 11.76 3.22
C PRO A 352 -26.74 12.92 2.30
N THR A 353 -26.66 14.15 2.81
CA THR A 353 -26.38 15.35 2.01
C THR A 353 -25.17 16.07 2.60
N PRO A 354 -24.11 16.38 1.82
CA PRO A 354 -23.01 17.19 2.32
C PRO A 354 -23.54 18.51 2.88
N PRO A 355 -22.94 19.07 3.95
CA PRO A 355 -23.38 20.34 4.49
C PRO A 355 -23.35 21.39 3.36
N LEU A 356 -24.45 22.12 3.21
CA LEU A 356 -24.51 23.25 2.30
C LEU A 356 -23.39 24.24 2.68
N PRO A 357 -22.66 24.80 1.71
CA PRO A 357 -21.63 25.78 2.01
C PRO A 357 -22.26 27.00 2.70
N PRO A 358 -21.49 27.77 3.49
CA PRO A 358 -21.98 29.02 4.07
C PRO A 358 -22.56 29.93 2.99
N SER A 359 -23.57 30.75 3.33
CA SER A 359 -24.32 31.62 2.38
C SER A 359 -23.46 32.53 1.49
N SER A 360 -22.18 32.72 1.84
CA SER A 360 -21.18 33.45 1.06
C SER A 360 -20.63 32.69 -0.16
N PHE A 361 -20.88 31.38 -0.31
CA PHE A 361 -20.40 30.57 -1.43
C PHE A 361 -21.56 29.89 -2.15
N LYS A 362 -21.56 29.92 -3.49
CA LYS A 362 -22.64 29.38 -4.31
C LYS A 362 -22.55 27.86 -4.48
N THR A 363 -21.35 27.29 -4.32
CA THR A 363 -21.13 25.84 -4.44
C THR A 363 -20.13 25.32 -3.40
N ALA A 364 -20.18 24.02 -3.12
CA ALA A 364 -19.19 23.34 -2.28
C ALA A 364 -17.78 23.37 -2.89
N ILE A 365 -17.69 23.44 -4.22
CA ILE A 365 -16.43 23.55 -4.96
C ILE A 365 -15.78 24.91 -4.68
N GLU A 366 -16.54 26.01 -4.79
CA GLU A 366 -16.06 27.36 -4.47
C GLU A 366 -15.57 27.46 -3.01
N PHE A 367 -16.31 26.83 -2.08
CA PHE A 367 -15.92 26.79 -0.67
C PHE A 367 -14.58 26.09 -0.43
N VAL A 368 -14.36 24.93 -1.05
CA VAL A 368 -13.11 24.17 -0.94
C VAL A 368 -11.96 24.91 -1.64
N GLN A 369 -12.20 25.48 -2.81
CA GLN A 369 -11.21 26.27 -3.55
C GLN A 369 -10.74 27.46 -2.71
N HIS A 370 -11.66 28.18 -2.07
CA HIS A 370 -11.32 29.29 -1.20
C HIS A 370 -10.50 28.86 0.02
N GLN A 371 -10.83 27.72 0.64
CA GLN A 371 -10.04 27.19 1.75
C GLN A 371 -8.61 26.83 1.30
N VAL A 372 -8.44 26.28 0.09
CA VAL A 372 -7.11 25.99 -0.49
C VAL A 372 -6.33 27.27 -0.80
N GLU A 373 -6.98 28.33 -1.28
CA GLU A 373 -6.34 29.64 -1.46
C GLU A 373 -5.78 30.20 -0.15
N LEU A 374 -6.53 30.08 0.95
CA LEU A 374 -6.06 30.48 2.27
C LEU A 374 -4.85 29.66 2.73
N LEU A 375 -4.85 28.35 2.48
CA LEU A 375 -3.69 27.49 2.78
C LEU A 375 -2.45 27.92 1.98
N ARG A 376 -2.61 28.24 0.69
CA ARG A 376 -1.51 28.73 -0.18
C ARG A 376 -0.98 30.08 0.25
N ALA A 377 -1.87 30.95 0.73
CA ALA A 377 -1.51 32.24 1.32
C ALA A 377 -0.92 32.11 2.74
N ARG A 378 -0.74 30.88 3.26
CA ARG A 378 -0.30 30.58 4.63
C ARG A 378 -1.19 31.18 5.71
N LYS A 379 -2.47 31.39 5.41
CA LYS A 379 -3.50 31.89 6.33
C LYS A 379 -4.18 30.73 7.05
N PHE A 380 -3.41 29.95 7.80
CA PHE A 380 -3.86 28.70 8.42
C PHE A 380 -4.97 28.88 9.46
N VAL A 381 -5.01 30.01 10.16
CA VAL A 381 -6.09 30.34 11.12
C VAL A 381 -7.41 30.55 10.39
N GLU A 382 -7.41 31.31 9.29
CA GLU A 382 -8.59 31.57 8.48
C GLU A 382 -9.08 30.27 7.80
N ALA A 383 -8.16 29.47 7.26
CA ALA A 383 -8.47 28.16 6.69
C ALA A 383 -8.98 27.17 7.77
N PHE A 384 -8.45 27.25 8.98
CA PHE A 384 -8.91 26.44 10.12
C PHE A 384 -10.36 26.79 10.49
N GLU A 385 -10.71 28.08 10.56
CA GLU A 385 -12.05 28.53 10.94
C GLU A 385 -13.13 28.13 9.93
N MET A 386 -12.76 27.89 8.68
CA MET A 386 -13.65 27.33 7.66
C MET A 386 -14.02 25.85 7.92
N ASN A 387 -13.33 25.14 8.81
CA ASN A 387 -13.73 23.77 9.16
C ASN A 387 -15.04 23.76 9.95
N SER A 388 -15.82 22.68 9.81
CA SER A 388 -16.99 22.45 10.66
C SER A 388 -16.62 22.40 12.14
N ASP A 389 -17.53 22.76 13.03
CA ASP A 389 -17.27 22.75 14.48
C ASP A 389 -16.76 21.40 14.99
N LYS A 390 -17.25 20.30 14.41
CA LYS A 390 -16.78 18.94 14.67
C LYS A 390 -15.33 18.72 14.22
N ASN A 391 -14.94 19.25 13.06
CA ASN A 391 -13.57 19.18 12.59
C ASN A 391 -12.64 20.10 13.40
N LYS A 392 -13.10 21.29 13.80
CA LYS A 392 -12.34 22.19 14.70
C LYS A 392 -12.09 21.54 16.06
N ALA A 393 -13.10 20.90 16.65
CA ALA A 393 -12.95 20.14 17.89
C ALA A 393 -11.96 18.98 17.76
N ARG A 394 -11.95 18.27 16.61
CA ARG A 394 -11.02 17.15 16.34
C ARG A 394 -9.59 17.61 16.10
N LEU A 395 -9.41 18.70 15.36
CA LEU A 395 -8.10 19.26 15.02
C LEU A 395 -7.49 20.05 16.18
N GLY A 396 -8.32 20.48 17.14
CA GLY A 396 -7.91 21.05 18.42
C GLY A 396 -7.57 22.53 18.36
N SER A 397 -6.66 22.94 17.48
CA SER A 397 -6.29 24.35 17.30
C SER A 397 -5.77 24.64 15.90
N ALA A 398 -5.74 25.93 15.53
CA ALA A 398 -5.14 26.38 14.28
C ALA A 398 -3.64 26.04 14.19
N GLN A 399 -2.88 26.11 15.31
CA GLN A 399 -1.46 25.72 15.31
C GLN A 399 -1.28 24.22 15.04
N LYS A 400 -2.16 23.38 15.61
CA LYS A 400 -2.10 21.93 15.38
C LYS A 400 -2.53 21.58 13.94
N PHE A 401 -3.52 22.30 13.40
CA PHE A 401 -3.91 22.20 12.00
C PHE A 401 -2.77 22.59 11.05
N GLU A 402 -2.09 23.71 11.30
CA GLU A 402 -0.91 24.12 10.53
C GLU A 402 0.22 23.07 10.58
N ALA A 403 0.52 22.54 11.77
CA ALA A 403 1.52 21.49 11.93
C ALA A 403 1.16 20.24 11.11
N ILE A 404 -0.11 19.85 11.08
CA ILE A 404 -0.60 18.71 10.28
C ILE A 404 -0.45 19.01 8.78
N VAL A 405 -0.83 20.22 8.34
CA VAL A 405 -0.74 20.61 6.93
C VAL A 405 0.72 20.60 6.45
N ASN A 406 1.64 21.10 7.27
CA ASN A 406 3.06 21.18 6.92
C ASN A 406 3.82 19.86 7.04
N SER A 407 3.43 18.97 7.95
CA SER A 407 4.10 17.67 8.17
C SER A 407 3.60 16.56 7.24
N ASN A 408 2.44 16.72 6.62
CA ASN A 408 1.87 15.75 5.70
C ASN A 408 2.11 16.17 4.24
N PRO A 409 2.87 15.42 3.44
CA PRO A 409 3.19 15.77 2.05
C PRO A 409 1.97 16.02 1.16
N SER A 410 0.85 15.33 1.40
CA SER A 410 -0.38 15.51 0.62
C SER A 410 -1.07 16.84 0.92
N PHE A 411 -1.03 17.31 2.17
CA PHE A 411 -1.57 18.62 2.55
C PHE A 411 -0.59 19.76 2.27
N ALA A 412 0.71 19.51 2.41
CA ALA A 412 1.76 20.46 2.05
C ALA A 412 1.66 20.84 0.55
N ALA A 413 1.36 19.86 -0.32
CA ALA A 413 1.13 20.09 -1.74
C ALA A 413 -0.10 20.97 -2.04
N LEU A 414 -1.09 21.05 -1.13
CA LEU A 414 -2.25 21.95 -1.28
C LEU A 414 -1.90 23.39 -0.91
N ALA A 415 -0.99 23.55 0.06
CA ALA A 415 -0.49 24.84 0.55
C ALA A 415 0.69 25.39 -0.30
N ASP A 416 1.17 24.64 -1.29
CA ASP A 416 2.23 25.07 -2.20
C ASP A 416 1.69 26.03 -3.27
N PRO A 417 2.12 27.31 -3.29
CA PRO A 417 1.67 28.28 -4.31
C PRO A 417 2.21 27.97 -5.72
N SER A 418 3.22 27.10 -5.86
CA SER A 418 3.75 26.66 -7.16
C SER A 418 2.92 25.55 -7.81
N ASN A 419 1.95 24.99 -7.08
CA ASN A 419 1.06 23.94 -7.57
C ASN A 419 -0.24 24.56 -8.12
N PRO A 420 -0.55 24.46 -9.44
CA PRO A 420 -1.75 25.10 -9.99
C PRO A 420 -3.03 24.51 -9.38
N PRO A 421 -4.10 25.29 -9.18
CA PRO A 421 -5.39 24.73 -8.78
C PRO A 421 -5.92 23.84 -9.90
N CYS A 422 -6.41 22.65 -9.55
CA CYS A 422 -7.01 21.71 -10.50
C CYS A 422 -8.23 22.39 -11.17
N GLN A 423 -8.10 22.77 -12.44
CA GLN A 423 -9.20 23.34 -13.22
C GLN A 423 -10.07 22.18 -13.72
N TYR A 424 -11.19 21.96 -13.03
CA TYR A 424 -12.21 21.03 -13.50
C TYR A 424 -12.93 21.65 -14.70
N GLN A 425 -12.49 21.38 -15.93
CA GLN A 425 -13.24 21.77 -17.12
C GLN A 425 -14.37 20.77 -17.37
N SER A 426 -15.60 21.26 -17.22
CA SER A 426 -16.82 20.56 -17.58
C SER A 426 -17.03 20.58 -19.10
N SER A 427 -16.78 19.48 -19.79
CA SER A 427 -17.42 19.23 -21.09
C SER A 427 -17.49 17.73 -21.41
N CYS A 428 -18.63 17.13 -21.08
CA CYS A 428 -19.17 16.02 -21.85
C CYS A 428 -19.85 16.61 -23.10
N GLY A 429 -19.52 16.13 -24.29
CA GLY A 429 -20.24 16.48 -25.52
C GLY A 429 -19.51 16.14 -26.82
N GLU A 430 -20.00 15.08 -27.48
CA GLU A 430 -20.18 14.90 -28.93
C GLU A 430 -19.03 15.15 -29.94
N GLY A 431 -18.72 14.08 -30.69
CA GLY A 431 -18.55 14.07 -32.16
C GLY A 431 -17.54 15.02 -32.83
N GLU A 432 -16.48 14.44 -33.43
CA GLU A 432 -16.28 14.42 -34.89
C GLU A 432 -14.81 14.12 -35.26
N THR A 433 -14.66 13.21 -36.23
CA THR A 433 -13.46 12.91 -37.00
C THR A 433 -12.83 14.14 -37.65
N ARG A 434 -11.50 14.26 -37.59
CA ARG A 434 -10.71 14.86 -38.69
C ARG A 434 -9.26 14.34 -38.73
N THR A 435 -8.99 13.62 -39.81
CA THR A 435 -7.68 13.41 -40.44
C THR A 435 -7.04 14.76 -40.80
N VAL A 436 -5.70 14.86 -40.79
CA VAL A 436 -4.85 15.44 -41.87
C VAL A 436 -3.36 15.44 -41.49
N GLN A 437 -2.61 14.68 -42.31
CA GLN A 437 -1.29 14.89 -42.93
C GLN A 437 -0.03 15.28 -42.13
N ARG A 438 1.00 14.45 -42.39
CA ARG A 438 2.44 14.69 -42.28
C ARG A 438 2.91 15.91 -43.09
N ALA A 439 3.93 16.60 -42.56
CA ALA A 439 4.95 17.27 -43.35
C ALA A 439 6.34 17.01 -42.73
N ASP A 440 7.25 16.50 -43.54
CA ASP A 440 8.70 16.44 -43.30
C ASP A 440 9.31 17.85 -43.33
N ASN A 441 10.29 18.12 -42.45
CA ASN A 441 11.62 18.55 -42.90
C ASN A 441 12.65 18.59 -41.77
N SER A 442 13.87 18.25 -42.17
CA SER A 442 15.12 18.08 -41.44
C SER A 442 15.70 19.37 -40.85
N THR A 443 16.36 19.27 -39.69
CA THR A 443 17.80 19.57 -39.49
C THR A 443 18.22 19.34 -38.04
N GLU A 444 19.45 18.86 -37.88
CA GLU A 444 20.10 18.48 -36.63
C GLU A 444 20.12 19.62 -35.59
N ASN A 445 19.70 19.32 -34.37
CA ASN A 445 20.32 19.89 -33.19
C ASN A 445 20.21 18.89 -32.02
N ARG A 446 21.35 18.51 -31.44
CA ARG A 446 21.42 17.60 -30.29
C ARG A 446 20.75 18.27 -29.09
N GLN A 447 19.58 17.78 -28.69
CA GLN A 447 18.95 18.13 -27.42
C GLN A 447 18.54 16.86 -26.66
N ASN A 448 18.79 16.94 -25.36
CA ASN A 448 18.63 15.95 -24.30
C ASN A 448 17.20 15.33 -24.30
N PRO A 449 17.00 14.00 -24.39
CA PRO A 449 15.67 13.42 -24.56
C PRO A 449 14.78 13.38 -23.29
N ILE A 450 15.18 14.05 -22.19
CA ILE A 450 14.41 14.07 -20.94
C ILE A 450 13.44 15.28 -20.86
N ALA A 451 13.51 16.23 -21.80
CA ALA A 451 12.76 17.49 -21.72
C ALA A 451 11.33 17.47 -22.31
N SER A 452 10.81 16.32 -22.75
CA SER A 452 9.49 16.24 -23.42
C SER A 452 8.61 15.08 -22.93
N LEU A 453 8.64 14.79 -21.63
CA LEU A 453 7.63 13.95 -20.97
C LEU A 453 6.54 14.87 -20.37
N PRO A 454 5.24 14.64 -20.63
CA PRO A 454 4.19 15.43 -20.01
C PRO A 454 4.27 15.27 -18.48
N LEU A 455 4.27 16.42 -17.79
CA LEU A 455 4.30 16.51 -16.33
C LEU A 455 3.17 15.67 -15.71
N LEU A 456 3.50 15.04 -14.57
CA LEU A 456 2.67 14.22 -13.65
C LEU A 456 1.39 14.91 -13.11
N SER A 457 0.85 15.92 -13.78
CA SER A 457 -0.28 16.74 -13.33
C SER A 457 -1.68 16.17 -13.65
N GLU A 458 -1.81 15.03 -14.35
CA GLU A 458 -3.13 14.54 -14.80
C GLU A 458 -3.73 13.37 -14.02
N ILE A 459 -3.15 12.91 -12.90
CA ILE A 459 -3.70 11.73 -12.19
C ILE A 459 -3.81 11.99 -10.68
N ARG A 460 -4.93 12.54 -10.23
CA ARG A 460 -5.42 12.40 -8.84
C ARG A 460 -6.95 12.35 -8.77
N VAL A 461 -7.51 11.17 -8.47
CA VAL A 461 -8.82 10.96 -7.83
C VAL A 461 -8.63 9.94 -6.71
#